data_AF-A0A1I4UMN8-F1
#
_entry.id   AF-A0A1I4UMN8-F1
#
_cell.length_a   1.000
_cell.length_b   1.000
_cell.length_c   1.000
_cell.angle_alpha   90.00
_cell.angle_beta   90.00
_cell.angle_gamma   90.00
#
_symmetry.space_group_name_H-M   'P 1'
#
loop_
_entity.id
_entity.type
_entity.pdbx_description
1 polymer ?
#
loop_
_entity_poly.entity_id
_entity_poly.type
_entity_poly.pdbx_seq_one_letter_code
_entity_poly.pdbx_strand_id
1 'polypeptide(L)'
;MPIGRRGSKALPVCPPEGVGRAAQEYLAVLDKAAFGSATPVPPKFISAADPAARWTGAHGGQAFFAYTANYLVDLDHAVIVEVEATTAIRQAEVTATKRMIARSRERFGLYPAKLVGDGG
;
A
#
# COMPACT_ATOMS: atom_id res chain seq x y z
N MET A 1 -13.38 -33.12 4.62
CA MET A 1 -14.49 -32.14 4.73
C MET A 1 -14.03 -30.83 4.08
N PRO A 2 -14.52 -30.45 2.88
CA PRO A 2 -14.07 -29.21 2.25
C PRO A 2 -14.76 -28.01 2.92
N ILE A 3 -13.95 -27.09 3.43
CA ILE A 3 -14.35 -25.82 4.02
C ILE A 3 -14.84 -24.90 2.90
N GLY A 4 -16.17 -24.72 2.82
CA GLY A 4 -16.81 -23.88 1.83
C GLY A 4 -16.33 -22.43 1.92
N ARG A 5 -15.84 -21.88 0.79
CA ARG A 5 -15.59 -20.44 0.64
C ARG A 5 -16.94 -19.73 0.66
N ARG A 6 -17.32 -19.14 1.79
CA ARG A 6 -18.33 -18.09 1.82
C ARG A 6 -17.71 -16.87 1.16
N GLY A 7 -18.04 -16.64 -0.12
CA GLY A 7 -17.82 -15.35 -0.76
C GLY A 7 -18.54 -14.28 0.07
N SER A 8 -17.81 -13.29 0.54
CA SER A 8 -18.38 -12.12 1.19
C SER A 8 -19.29 -11.43 0.18
N LYS A 9 -20.59 -11.37 0.48
CA LYS A 9 -21.58 -10.61 -0.28
C LYS A 9 -21.11 -9.15 -0.31
N ALA A 10 -21.01 -8.56 -1.50
CA ALA A 10 -20.70 -7.14 -1.62
C ALA A 10 -21.75 -6.35 -0.83
N LEU A 11 -21.31 -5.50 0.10
CA LEU A 11 -22.18 -4.54 0.76
C LEU A 11 -22.60 -3.49 -0.28
N PRO A 12 -23.83 -2.96 -0.19
CA PRO A 12 -24.26 -1.90 -1.09
C PRO A 12 -23.30 -0.71 -0.99
N VAL A 13 -22.80 -0.24 -2.14
CA VAL A 13 -22.05 1.02 -2.25
C VAL A 13 -22.94 2.13 -1.71
N CYS A 14 -22.38 2.96 -0.82
CA CYS A 14 -23.07 4.11 -0.27
C CYS A 14 -23.51 5.03 -1.43
N PRO A 15 -24.74 5.57 -1.43
CA PRO A 15 -25.19 6.48 -2.48
C PRO A 15 -24.25 7.68 -2.62
N PRO A 16 -23.97 8.16 -3.84
CA PRO A 16 -23.03 9.25 -4.06
C PRO A 16 -23.48 10.56 -3.38
N GLU A 17 -24.78 10.74 -3.15
CA GLU A 17 -25.38 11.83 -2.35
C GLU A 17 -25.04 11.74 -0.84
N GLY A 18 -23.78 11.94 -0.49
CA GLY A 18 -23.33 11.92 0.91
C GLY A 18 -21.87 11.50 1.10
N VAL A 19 -21.21 11.06 0.03
CA VAL A 19 -19.79 10.71 0.07
C VAL A 19 -18.96 11.98 0.11
N GLY A 20 -18.25 12.21 1.21
CA GLY A 20 -17.34 13.35 1.35
C GLY A 20 -16.22 13.34 0.32
N ARG A 21 -15.68 14.52 -0.01
CA ARG A 21 -14.62 14.70 -1.02
C ARG A 21 -13.47 13.70 -0.88
N ALA A 22 -12.97 13.48 0.34
CA ALA A 22 -11.86 12.56 0.59
C ALA A 22 -12.18 11.12 0.17
N ALA A 23 -13.40 10.64 0.45
CA ALA A 23 -13.83 9.31 0.03
C ALA A 23 -14.00 9.21 -1.49
N GLN A 24 -14.48 10.27 -2.15
CA GLN A 24 -14.54 10.33 -3.62
C GLN A 24 -13.14 10.28 -4.25
N GLU A 25 -12.19 11.09 -3.75
CA GLU A 25 -10.80 11.10 -4.22
C GLU A 25 -10.12 9.76 -4.00
N TYR A 26 -10.37 9.12 -2.86
CA TYR A 26 -9.87 7.79 -2.56
C TYR A 26 -10.39 6.74 -3.56
N LEU A 27 -11.71 6.67 -3.74
CA LEU A 27 -12.33 5.72 -4.68
C LEU A 27 -11.84 5.95 -6.12
N ALA A 28 -11.59 7.20 -6.51
CA ALA A 28 -11.09 7.54 -7.84
C ALA A 28 -9.64 7.08 -8.12
N VAL A 29 -8.87 6.74 -7.08
CA VAL A 29 -7.47 6.27 -7.24
C VAL A 29 -7.27 4.79 -6.92
N LEU A 30 -8.31 4.08 -6.46
CA LEU A 30 -8.22 2.68 -6.05
C LEU A 30 -7.65 1.75 -7.13
N ASP A 31 -8.03 1.94 -8.38
CA ASP A 31 -7.57 1.09 -9.49
C ASP A 31 -6.14 1.42 -9.98
N LYS A 32 -5.52 2.49 -9.46
CA LYS A 32 -4.16 2.89 -9.85
C LYS A 32 -3.09 1.94 -9.30
N ALA A 33 -1.90 1.99 -9.92
CA ALA A 33 -0.77 1.10 -9.64
C ALA A 33 -0.29 1.10 -8.18
N ALA A 34 -0.54 2.18 -7.42
CA ALA A 34 -0.18 2.24 -6.01
C ALA A 34 -1.02 1.28 -5.14
N PHE A 35 -2.26 0.97 -5.54
CA PHE A 35 -3.24 0.26 -4.71
C PHE A 35 -3.73 -1.03 -5.36
N GLY A 36 -4.38 -0.95 -6.53
CA GLY A 36 -5.05 -2.09 -7.18
C GLY A 36 -4.19 -2.84 -8.20
N SER A 37 -3.33 -2.14 -8.96
CA SER A 37 -2.55 -2.72 -10.06
C SER A 37 -1.06 -2.94 -9.74
N ALA A 38 -0.68 -2.88 -8.46
CA ALA A 38 0.69 -3.15 -8.01
C ALA A 38 1.19 -4.57 -8.38
N THR A 39 0.27 -5.51 -8.58
CA THR A 39 0.54 -6.85 -9.07
C THR A 39 -0.54 -7.26 -10.07
N PRO A 40 -0.20 -7.96 -11.17
CA PRO A 40 -1.19 -8.52 -12.09
C PRO A 40 -1.97 -9.69 -11.48
N VAL A 41 -1.56 -10.18 -10.30
CA VAL A 41 -2.16 -11.34 -9.64
C VAL A 41 -3.33 -10.90 -8.75
N PRO A 42 -4.56 -11.35 -9.04
CA PRO A 42 -5.72 -11.03 -8.20
C PRO A 42 -5.52 -11.51 -6.75
N PRO A 43 -5.83 -10.69 -5.73
CA PRO A 43 -5.77 -11.10 -4.34
C PRO A 43 -6.72 -12.26 -4.04
N LYS A 44 -6.28 -13.20 -3.19
CA LYS A 44 -7.12 -14.32 -2.71
C LYS A 44 -8.24 -13.85 -1.78
N PHE A 45 -8.01 -12.79 -1.02
CA PHE A 45 -8.94 -12.17 -0.09
C PHE A 45 -8.92 -10.66 -0.30
N ILE A 46 -10.11 -10.05 -0.34
CA ILE A 46 -10.30 -8.61 -0.42
C ILE A 46 -10.97 -8.18 0.88
N SER A 47 -10.48 -7.11 1.50
CA SER A 47 -11.09 -6.57 2.71
C SER A 47 -12.42 -5.92 2.37
N ALA A 48 -13.45 -6.17 3.18
CA ALA A 48 -14.76 -5.54 3.03
C ALA A 48 -14.75 -4.06 3.46
N ALA A 49 -13.82 -3.68 4.34
CA ALA A 49 -13.69 -2.30 4.82
C ALA A 49 -12.91 -1.43 3.83
N ASP A 50 -11.90 -2.01 3.17
CA ASP A 50 -11.10 -1.29 2.19
C ASP A 50 -10.40 -2.24 1.20
N PRO A 51 -10.75 -2.17 -0.11
CA PRO A 51 -10.15 -3.00 -1.15
C PRO A 51 -8.63 -2.85 -1.35
N ALA A 52 -8.02 -1.72 -0.97
CA ALA A 52 -6.58 -1.52 -1.14
C ALA A 52 -5.74 -2.26 -0.08
N ALA A 53 -6.36 -2.65 1.04
CA ALA A 53 -5.70 -3.39 2.11
C ALA A 53 -5.36 -4.80 1.64
N ARG A 54 -4.11 -5.22 1.84
CA ARG A 54 -3.63 -6.55 1.42
C ARG A 54 -3.64 -7.51 2.59
N TRP A 55 -4.19 -8.71 2.35
CA TRP A 55 -4.00 -9.84 3.26
C TRP A 55 -2.53 -10.29 3.24
N THR A 56 -1.83 -10.12 4.36
CA THR A 56 -0.41 -10.42 4.50
C THR A 56 -0.11 -11.19 5.79
N GLY A 57 0.90 -12.06 5.73
CA GLY A 57 1.48 -12.77 6.87
C GLY A 57 3.02 -12.67 6.88
N ALA A 58 3.56 -11.62 6.25
CA ALA A 58 5.01 -11.43 6.08
C ALA A 58 5.78 -11.47 7.42
N HIS A 59 5.17 -10.93 8.47
CA HIS A 59 5.72 -10.86 9.83
C HIS A 59 5.80 -12.21 10.58
N GLY A 60 5.48 -13.34 9.94
CA GLY A 60 5.56 -14.69 10.55
C GLY A 60 4.47 -15.02 11.59
N GLY A 61 3.52 -14.11 11.81
CA GLY A 61 2.37 -14.29 12.71
C GLY A 61 1.05 -14.58 11.98
N GLN A 62 -0.07 -14.45 12.71
CA GLN A 62 -1.40 -14.55 12.13
C GLN A 62 -1.58 -13.48 11.03
N ALA A 63 -2.03 -13.90 9.86
CA ALA A 63 -2.22 -12.98 8.75
C ALA A 63 -3.37 -11.99 9.01
N PHE A 64 -3.24 -10.78 8.48
CA PHE A 64 -4.17 -9.67 8.64
C PHE A 64 -4.19 -8.78 7.39
N PHE A 65 -5.13 -7.82 7.34
CA PHE A 65 -5.19 -6.83 6.26
C PHE A 65 -4.34 -5.60 6.61
N ALA A 66 -3.42 -5.22 5.72
CA ALA A 66 -2.45 -4.16 5.96
C ALA A 66 -2.22 -3.28 4.73
N TYR A 67 -1.61 -2.12 4.98
CA TYR A 67 -1.03 -1.23 3.99
C TYR A 67 0.43 -1.03 4.33
N THR A 68 1.23 -0.66 3.33
CA THR A 68 2.59 -0.21 3.58
C THR A 68 2.66 1.28 3.35
N ALA A 69 3.06 2.01 4.39
CA ALA A 69 3.51 3.37 4.26
C ALA A 69 5.04 3.33 4.16
N ASN A 70 5.56 3.54 2.94
CA ASN A 70 6.99 3.50 2.70
C ASN A 70 7.57 4.88 3.02
N TYR A 71 8.65 4.91 3.79
CA TYR A 71 9.36 6.14 4.15
C TYR A 71 10.82 6.00 3.76
N LEU A 72 11.39 7.05 3.18
CA LEU A 72 12.84 7.23 3.20
C LEU A 72 13.17 8.10 4.40
N VAL A 73 14.00 7.57 5.28
CA VAL A 73 14.45 8.25 6.50
C VAL A 73 15.93 8.53 6.38
N ASP A 74 16.32 9.78 6.59
CA ASP A 74 17.71 10.13 6.88
C ASP A 74 18.04 9.65 8.29
N LEU A 75 18.95 8.68 8.38
CA LEU A 75 19.32 8.05 9.64
C LEU A 75 20.24 8.94 10.51
N ASP A 76 20.94 9.91 9.91
CA ASP A 76 21.84 10.80 10.65
C ASP A 76 21.06 11.89 11.40
N HIS A 77 19.93 12.32 10.82
CA HIS A 77 19.11 13.41 11.34
C HIS A 77 17.72 12.97 11.82
N ALA A 78 17.36 11.70 11.65
CA ALA A 78 16.05 11.13 11.98
C ALA A 78 14.87 11.86 11.29
N VAL A 79 15.05 12.26 10.03
CA VAL A 79 14.04 13.00 9.24
C VAL A 79 13.47 12.11 8.13
N ILE A 80 12.15 12.08 8.00
CA ILE A 80 11.49 11.49 6.82
C ILE A 80 11.64 12.44 5.64
N VAL A 81 12.37 12.03 4.60
CA VAL A 81 12.64 12.86 3.42
C VAL A 81 11.67 12.60 2.28
N GLU A 82 11.07 11.42 2.21
CA GLU A 82 10.07 11.05 1.23
C GLU A 82 9.08 10.05 1.84
N VAL A 83 7.84 10.07 1.35
CA VAL A 83 6.79 9.12 1.74
C VAL A 83 6.04 8.64 0.50
N GLU A 84 5.72 7.35 0.46
CA GLU A 84 4.81 6.80 -0.54
C GLU A 84 4.02 5.60 0.00
N ALA A 85 2.70 5.70 -0.01
CA ALA A 85 1.83 4.58 0.37
C ALA A 85 1.67 3.60 -0.79
N THR A 86 1.68 2.31 -0.49
CA THR A 86 1.39 1.22 -1.42
C THR A 86 0.54 0.14 -0.77
N THR A 87 -0.08 -0.72 -1.59
CA THR A 87 -0.57 -2.00 -1.09
C THR A 87 0.57 -2.80 -0.45
N ALA A 88 0.28 -3.59 0.59
CA ALA A 88 1.29 -4.32 1.35
C ALA A 88 1.80 -5.56 0.59
N ILE A 89 2.63 -5.32 -0.41
CA ILE A 89 3.32 -6.33 -1.21
C ILE A 89 4.75 -5.86 -1.49
N ARG A 90 5.73 -6.75 -1.24
CA ARG A 90 7.16 -6.44 -1.34
C ARG A 90 7.59 -5.86 -2.68
N GLN A 91 6.95 -6.26 -3.77
CA GLN A 91 7.23 -5.70 -5.11
C GLN A 91 6.87 -4.21 -5.20
N ALA A 92 5.74 -3.81 -4.61
CA ALA A 92 5.30 -2.42 -4.59
C ALA A 92 6.20 -1.57 -3.72
N GLU A 93 6.60 -2.09 -2.55
CA GLU A 93 7.52 -1.44 -1.62
C GLU A 93 8.86 -1.14 -2.29
N VAL A 94 9.49 -2.15 -2.91
CA VAL A 94 10.75 -1.96 -3.65
C VAL A 94 10.59 -0.95 -4.80
N THR A 95 9.44 -0.95 -5.47
CA THR A 95 9.17 -0.02 -6.57
C THR A 95 8.93 1.40 -6.07
N ALA A 96 8.27 1.58 -4.92
CA ALA A 96 8.13 2.85 -4.24
C ALA A 96 9.50 3.39 -3.82
N THR A 97 10.33 2.58 -3.16
CA THR A 97 11.69 2.96 -2.74
C THR A 97 12.53 3.48 -3.91
N LYS A 98 12.51 2.80 -5.06
CA LYS A 98 13.22 3.25 -6.26
C LYS A 98 12.73 4.62 -6.75
N ARG A 99 11.41 4.82 -6.80
CA ARG A 99 10.82 6.09 -7.24
C ARG A 99 11.10 7.21 -6.25
N MET A 100 11.01 6.94 -4.95
CA MET A 100 11.31 7.91 -3.90
C MET A 100 12.78 8.34 -3.95
N ILE A 101 13.73 7.42 -4.19
CA ILE A 101 15.15 7.78 -4.38
C ILE A 101 15.33 8.68 -5.59
N ALA A 102 14.70 8.35 -6.72
CA ALA A 102 14.78 9.17 -7.94
C ALA A 102 14.22 10.58 -7.71
N ARG A 103 13.02 10.69 -7.11
CA ARG A 103 12.39 11.97 -6.78
C ARG A 103 13.20 12.78 -5.78
N SER A 104 13.74 12.13 -4.74
CA SER A 104 14.54 12.80 -3.72
C SER A 104 15.84 13.37 -4.32
N ARG A 105 16.46 12.65 -5.25
CA ARG A 105 17.61 13.15 -6.02
C ARG A 105 17.25 14.34 -6.89
N GLU A 106 16.14 14.26 -7.62
CA GLU A 106 15.69 15.32 -8.52
C GLU A 106 15.30 16.59 -7.75
N ARG A 107 14.55 16.44 -6.66
CA ARG A 107 13.93 17.55 -5.93
C ARG A 107 14.84 18.17 -4.89
N PHE A 108 15.67 17.36 -4.22
CA PHE A 108 16.47 17.78 -3.08
C PHE A 108 17.97 17.59 -3.27
N GLY A 109 18.41 17.00 -4.39
CA GLY A 109 19.82 16.65 -4.60
C GLY A 109 20.31 15.54 -3.66
N LEU A 110 19.39 14.80 -3.01
CA LEU A 110 19.73 13.77 -2.04
C LEU A 110 19.89 12.41 -2.72
N TYR A 111 20.94 11.68 -2.34
CA TYR A 111 21.15 10.30 -2.77
C TYR A 111 21.75 9.48 -1.63
N PRO A 112 21.15 8.32 -1.26
CA PRO A 112 21.63 7.55 -0.13
C PRO A 112 22.99 6.92 -0.42
N ALA A 113 23.96 7.09 0.47
CA ALA A 113 25.23 6.36 0.42
C ALA A 113 25.04 4.86 0.76
N LYS A 114 24.07 4.56 1.63
CA LYS A 114 23.63 3.21 2.00
C LYS A 114 22.11 3.19 2.13
N LEU A 115 21.49 2.06 1.80
CA LEU A 115 20.05 1.86 1.94
C LEU A 115 19.82 0.68 2.88
N VAL A 116 19.04 0.92 3.95
CA VAL A 116 18.65 -0.09 4.94
C VAL A 116 17.13 -0.18 4.92
N GLY A 117 16.59 -1.40 4.87
CA GLY A 117 15.16 -1.66 5.02
C GLY A 117 14.84 -2.16 6.41
N ASP A 118 13.66 -1.82 6.91
CA ASP A 118 13.11 -2.51 8.07
C ASP A 118 12.70 -3.94 7.69
N GLY A 119 12.68 -4.81 8.69
CA GLY A 119 12.58 -6.26 8.50
C GLY A 119 11.23 -6.76 8.00
N GLY A 120 10.19 -5.90 7.97
CA GLY A 120 8.81 -6.30 7.68
C GLY A 120 8.43 -7.55 8.43
#